data_AF-A0A290HVR8-F1
#
_entry.id   AF-A0A290HVR8-F1
#
_cell.length_a   1.000
_cell.length_b   1.000
_cell.length_c   1.000
_cell.angle_alpha   90.00
_cell.angle_beta   90.00
_cell.angle_gamma   90.00
#
_symmetry.space_group_name_H-M   'P 1'
#
loop_
_entity.id
_entity.type
_entity.pdbx_description
1 polymer ?
#
loop_
_entity_poly.entity_id
_entity_poly.type
_entity_poly.pdbx_seq_one_letter_code
_entity_poly.pdbx_strand_id
1 'polypeptide(L)'
;MSTDLTAYIHVKLIPGASKELIEEATLLAHRVSSNIELPSAKSLALLAPDKTKEKLLSPLKHARDISLQRSAKPISMSTQMIIGATSESDFDILKLSSALYEKALLKRVYYSAYIAVNNHKHLPVPELSKPPLLREHRLYQADWLLRFYGFSYDEILSENQNLDIQFDPKTFWALSNLHLFPIDVNRAPQEILVRIPGIGIRGALKILQARRFKKLCFEDLVNLKISLKKARYFIIAGKDFHRSTSLYTEKIKLALIHQGANIIQPTLFDTSIYTGEL
;
A
#
# COMPACT_ATOMS: atom_id res chain seq x y z
N MET A 1 -28.61 24.71 22.58
CA MET A 1 -27.19 25.03 22.26
C MET A 1 -26.81 24.20 21.05
N SER A 2 -26.64 24.86 19.90
CA SER A 2 -26.12 24.24 18.68
C SER A 2 -24.63 23.93 18.88
N THR A 3 -24.31 22.70 19.29
CA THR A 3 -22.92 22.23 19.31
C THR A 3 -22.54 21.75 17.93
N ASP A 4 -22.48 22.68 16.98
CA ASP A 4 -21.89 22.45 15.67
C ASP A 4 -20.37 22.65 15.79
N LEU A 5 -19.73 21.75 16.54
CA LEU A 5 -18.29 21.56 16.46
C LEU A 5 -18.06 20.52 15.36
N THR A 6 -17.70 21.00 14.16
CA THR A 6 -17.15 20.23 13.04
C THR A 6 -15.77 19.64 13.35
N ALA A 7 -15.51 19.27 14.60
CA ALA A 7 -14.24 18.78 15.07
C ALA A 7 -14.11 17.27 14.80
N TYR A 8 -13.07 16.89 14.06
CA TYR A 8 -12.74 15.50 13.80
C TYR A 8 -12.03 14.87 15.01
N ILE A 9 -12.58 13.79 15.55
CA ILE A 9 -12.06 13.08 16.73
C ILE A 9 -11.49 11.72 16.31
N HIS A 10 -10.19 11.51 16.55
CA HIS A 10 -9.51 10.23 16.37
C HIS A 10 -8.99 9.73 17.72
N VAL A 11 -9.48 8.56 18.18
CA VAL A 11 -9.09 7.98 19.47
C VAL A 11 -8.18 6.77 19.27
N LYS A 12 -7.10 6.69 20.05
CA LYS A 12 -6.25 5.50 20.12
C LYS A 12 -6.73 4.58 21.24
N LEU A 13 -7.26 3.42 20.87
CA LEU A 13 -7.69 2.37 21.78
C LEU A 13 -6.48 1.59 22.28
N ILE A 14 -6.38 1.45 23.60
CA ILE A 14 -5.31 0.73 24.27
C ILE A 14 -5.74 -0.73 24.49
N PRO A 15 -4.95 -1.72 24.03
CA PRO A 15 -5.18 -3.12 24.37
C PRO A 15 -5.27 -3.32 25.88
N GLY A 16 -6.33 -4.00 26.35
CA GLY A 16 -6.59 -4.21 27.78
C GLY A 16 -7.46 -3.14 28.45
N ALA A 17 -7.85 -2.07 27.75
CA ALA A 17 -8.87 -1.14 28.24
C ALA A 17 -10.21 -1.83 28.46
N SER A 18 -11.02 -1.30 29.40
CA SER A 18 -12.36 -1.83 29.68
C SER A 18 -13.28 -1.69 28.47
N LYS A 19 -14.27 -2.58 28.38
CA LYS A 19 -15.21 -2.59 27.25
C LYS A 19 -16.06 -1.32 27.22
N GLU A 20 -16.48 -0.86 28.39
CA GLU A 20 -17.29 0.33 28.60
C GLU A 20 -16.57 1.58 28.07
N LEU A 21 -15.27 1.73 28.36
CA LEU A 21 -14.48 2.86 27.86
C LEU A 21 -14.28 2.80 26.34
N ILE A 22 -14.06 1.60 25.80
CA ILE A 22 -13.96 1.42 24.35
C ILE A 22 -15.29 1.79 23.68
N GLU A 23 -16.41 1.43 24.29
CA GLU A 23 -17.74 1.77 23.81
C GLU A 23 -17.98 3.28 23.79
N GLU A 24 -17.82 3.95 24.93
CA GLU A 24 -17.96 5.40 25.02
C GLU A 24 -17.06 6.13 24.01
N ALA A 25 -15.78 5.73 23.94
CA ALA A 25 -14.84 6.29 22.97
C ALA A 25 -15.29 6.06 21.52
N THR A 26 -15.80 4.87 21.20
CA THR A 26 -16.29 4.53 19.86
C THR A 26 -17.52 5.37 19.48
N LEU A 27 -18.41 5.62 20.44
CA LEU A 27 -19.64 6.39 20.20
C LEU A 27 -19.41 7.89 19.97
N LEU A 28 -18.29 8.42 20.49
CA LEU A 28 -17.89 9.83 20.38
C LEU A 28 -16.88 10.09 19.26
N ALA A 29 -16.15 9.07 18.79
CA ALA A 29 -15.09 9.23 17.81
C ALA A 29 -15.58 9.12 16.34
N HIS A 30 -14.86 9.78 15.44
CA HIS A 30 -15.02 9.61 13.99
C HIS A 30 -14.16 8.45 13.46
N ARG A 31 -13.05 8.19 14.15
CA ARG A 31 -12.09 7.13 13.84
C ARG A 31 -11.48 6.60 15.12
N VAL A 32 -11.16 5.31 15.12
CA VAL A 32 -10.34 4.71 16.17
C VAL A 32 -9.09 4.04 15.60
N SER A 33 -8.06 3.88 16.42
CA SER A 33 -6.88 3.10 16.06
C SER A 33 -6.37 2.26 17.22
N SER A 34 -5.70 1.16 16.90
CA SER A 34 -4.93 0.40 17.88
C SER A 34 -3.71 -0.21 17.22
N ASN A 35 -2.56 -0.19 17.89
CA ASN A 35 -1.30 -0.61 17.28
C ASN A 35 -1.15 -2.14 17.37
N ILE A 36 -0.84 -2.78 16.24
CA ILE A 36 -0.40 -4.18 16.22
C ILE A 36 1.11 -4.27 16.48
N GLU A 37 1.87 -3.25 16.05
CA GLU A 37 3.33 -3.11 16.17
C GLU A 37 4.11 -4.16 15.36
N LEU A 38 3.95 -5.45 15.62
CA LEU A 38 4.72 -6.53 15.01
C LEU A 38 3.85 -7.46 14.16
N PRO A 39 4.28 -7.85 12.95
CA PRO A 39 3.42 -8.55 12.01
C PRO A 39 3.22 -10.04 12.36
N SER A 40 4.20 -10.73 12.95
CA SER A 40 4.06 -12.16 13.30
C SER A 40 3.84 -12.42 14.79
N ALA A 41 3.18 -13.54 15.10
CA ALA A 41 3.01 -14.00 16.48
C ALA A 41 4.36 -14.38 17.10
N LYS A 42 5.28 -14.91 16.29
CA LYS A 42 6.66 -15.21 16.69
C LYS A 42 7.39 -13.95 17.14
N SER A 43 7.28 -12.86 16.39
CA SER A 43 7.90 -11.58 16.75
C SER A 43 7.26 -10.93 17.97
N LEU A 44 5.94 -11.01 18.09
CA LEU A 44 5.24 -10.57 19.30
C LEU A 44 5.73 -11.34 20.53
N ALA A 45 5.78 -12.67 20.48
CA ALA A 45 6.29 -13.48 21.60
C ALA A 45 7.75 -13.17 21.94
N LEU A 46 8.56 -12.84 20.94
CA LEU A 46 9.99 -12.54 21.12
C LEU A 46 10.24 -11.16 21.74
N LEU A 47 9.49 -10.15 21.34
CA LEU A 47 9.77 -8.74 21.68
C LEU A 47 8.75 -8.11 22.63
N ALA A 48 7.55 -8.66 22.71
CA ALA A 48 6.47 -8.17 23.54
C ALA A 48 5.60 -9.34 24.04
N PRO A 49 6.15 -10.24 24.89
CA PRO A 49 5.49 -11.49 25.29
C PRO A 49 4.13 -11.30 25.97
N ASP A 50 3.90 -10.14 26.60
CA ASP A 50 2.62 -9.80 27.23
C ASP A 50 1.50 -9.48 26.21
N LYS A 51 1.87 -9.24 24.95
CA LYS A 51 0.97 -8.90 23.85
C LYS A 51 0.69 -10.13 22.99
N THR A 52 -0.59 -10.46 22.82
CA THR A 52 -1.05 -11.47 21.84
C THR A 52 -1.82 -10.80 20.72
N LYS A 53 -1.88 -11.43 19.53
CA LYS A 53 -2.65 -10.90 18.39
C LYS A 53 -4.12 -10.69 18.75
N GLU A 54 -4.68 -11.59 19.55
CA GLU A 54 -6.05 -11.54 20.02
C GLU A 54 -6.27 -10.31 20.90
N LYS A 55 -5.39 -10.06 21.88
CA LYS A 55 -5.46 -8.89 22.76
C LYS A 55 -5.32 -7.58 21.99
N LEU A 56 -4.42 -7.54 21.00
CA LEU A 56 -4.18 -6.35 20.17
C LEU A 56 -5.37 -6.01 19.25
N LEU A 57 -6.04 -7.03 18.72
CA LEU A 57 -7.18 -6.84 17.83
C LEU A 57 -8.51 -6.70 18.58
N SER A 58 -8.58 -7.10 19.84
CA SER A 58 -9.81 -7.08 20.64
C SER A 58 -10.48 -5.70 20.69
N PRO A 59 -9.77 -4.58 20.94
CA PRO A 59 -10.42 -3.26 20.96
C PRO A 59 -11.03 -2.86 19.62
N LEU A 60 -10.37 -3.20 18.52
CA LEU A 60 -10.85 -2.90 17.16
C LEU A 60 -12.10 -3.74 16.82
N LYS A 61 -12.10 -5.03 17.18
CA LYS A 61 -13.28 -5.89 17.02
C LYS A 61 -14.47 -5.33 17.80
N HIS A 62 -14.24 -4.92 19.05
CA HIS A 62 -15.30 -4.37 19.89
C HIS A 62 -15.87 -3.06 19.32
N ALA A 63 -15.00 -2.13 18.93
CA ALA A 63 -15.41 -0.87 18.29
C ALA A 63 -16.17 -1.10 16.98
N ARG A 64 -15.75 -2.08 16.18
CA ARG A 64 -16.46 -2.49 14.96
C ARG A 64 -17.87 -2.95 15.29
N ASP A 65 -18.02 -3.88 16.23
CA ASP A 65 -19.29 -4.52 16.55
C ASP A 65 -20.30 -3.49 17.11
N ILE A 66 -19.85 -2.58 17.97
CA ILE A 66 -20.65 -1.46 18.49
C ILE A 66 -21.13 -0.54 17.36
N SER A 67 -20.21 -0.14 16.48
CA SER A 67 -20.55 0.75 15.37
C SER A 67 -21.53 0.10 14.38
N LEU A 68 -21.38 -1.21 14.13
CA LEU A 68 -22.28 -1.98 13.29
C LEU A 68 -23.69 -2.06 13.90
N GLN A 69 -23.80 -2.27 15.21
CA GLN A 69 -25.09 -2.28 15.91
C GLN A 69 -25.80 -0.92 15.82
N ARG A 70 -25.06 0.20 15.93
CA ARG A 70 -25.64 1.55 15.92
C ARG A 70 -26.00 2.07 14.53
N SER A 71 -25.14 1.81 13.54
CA SER A 71 -25.19 2.53 12.25
C SER A 71 -25.15 1.63 11.01
N ALA A 72 -25.20 0.30 11.21
CA ALA A 72 -25.01 -0.71 10.16
C ALA A 72 -23.71 -0.55 9.35
N LYS A 73 -22.77 0.28 9.83
CA LYS A 73 -21.47 0.54 9.21
C LYS A 73 -20.38 0.50 10.27
N PRO A 74 -19.21 -0.09 9.97
CA PRO A 74 -18.10 -0.07 10.90
C PRO A 74 -17.50 1.33 10.99
N ILE A 75 -17.09 1.73 12.19
CA ILE A 75 -16.32 2.95 12.43
C ILE A 75 -15.02 2.89 11.62
N SER A 76 -14.53 4.05 11.18
CA SER A 76 -13.23 4.12 10.52
C SER A 76 -12.14 3.62 11.48
N MET A 77 -11.36 2.64 11.06
CA MET A 77 -10.34 2.01 11.90
C MET A 77 -8.99 1.97 11.20
N SER A 78 -7.92 2.12 11.98
CA SER A 78 -6.55 1.92 11.50
C SER A 78 -5.63 1.27 12.52
N THR A 79 -4.53 0.71 12.03
CA THR A 79 -3.45 0.19 12.87
C THR A 79 -2.10 0.70 12.39
N GLN A 80 -1.06 0.41 13.17
CA GLN A 80 0.32 0.68 12.81
C GLN A 80 1.18 -0.58 13.02
N MET A 81 2.09 -0.81 12.07
CA MET A 81 3.13 -1.83 12.11
C MET A 81 4.51 -1.20 11.97
N ILE A 82 5.48 -1.77 12.66
CA ILE A 82 6.89 -1.37 12.65
C ILE A 82 7.62 -2.26 11.66
N ILE A 83 8.36 -1.64 10.73
CA ILE A 83 9.03 -2.31 9.61
C ILE A 83 10.53 -2.37 9.84
N GLY A 84 11.09 -3.57 9.78
CA GLY A 84 12.53 -3.81 9.92
C GLY A 84 13.00 -4.03 11.36
N ALA A 85 12.11 -4.03 12.35
CA ALA A 85 12.43 -4.46 13.72
C ALA A 85 12.68 -5.97 13.81
N THR A 86 12.07 -6.74 12.92
CA THR A 86 12.07 -8.20 12.89
C THR A 86 12.19 -8.72 11.45
N SER A 87 12.40 -10.03 11.30
CA SER A 87 12.82 -10.65 10.03
C SER A 87 11.68 -11.00 9.06
N GLU A 88 10.46 -10.48 9.26
CA GLU A 88 9.34 -10.74 8.36
C GLU A 88 9.60 -10.17 6.97
N SER A 89 9.18 -10.95 5.98
CA SER A 89 9.21 -10.54 4.59
C SER A 89 8.10 -9.53 4.27
N ASP A 90 8.26 -8.74 3.22
CA ASP A 90 7.18 -7.85 2.76
C ASP A 90 5.95 -8.65 2.31
N PHE A 91 6.13 -9.88 1.83
CA PHE A 91 5.04 -10.82 1.59
C PHE A 91 4.20 -11.05 2.86
N ASP A 92 4.83 -11.36 3.99
CA ASP A 92 4.13 -11.61 5.26
C ASP A 92 3.38 -10.37 5.75
N ILE A 93 4.00 -9.20 5.59
CA ILE A 93 3.43 -7.91 5.97
C ILE A 93 2.20 -7.60 5.12
N LEU A 94 2.29 -7.72 3.79
CA LEU A 94 1.17 -7.47 2.88
C LEU A 94 0.05 -8.51 3.06
N LYS A 95 0.40 -9.78 3.33
CA LYS A 95 -0.56 -10.84 3.65
C LYS A 95 -1.36 -10.49 4.90
N LEU A 96 -0.69 -10.04 5.96
CA LEU A 96 -1.37 -9.59 7.18
C LEU A 96 -2.26 -8.38 6.89
N SER A 97 -1.76 -7.37 6.16
CA SER A 97 -2.56 -6.21 5.77
C SER A 97 -3.81 -6.59 4.98
N SER A 98 -3.70 -7.48 3.99
CA SER A 98 -4.84 -8.01 3.21
C SER A 98 -5.88 -8.66 4.13
N ALA A 99 -5.43 -9.54 5.03
CA ALA A 99 -6.31 -10.24 5.97
C ALA A 99 -7.03 -9.28 6.95
N LEU A 100 -6.41 -8.16 7.32
CA LEU A 100 -7.03 -7.14 8.16
C LEU A 100 -8.09 -6.31 7.40
N TYR A 101 -7.87 -6.09 6.10
CA TYR A 101 -8.85 -5.42 5.23
C TYR A 101 -10.05 -6.33 4.93
N GLU A 102 -9.82 -7.59 4.55
CA GLU A 102 -10.86 -8.57 4.21
C GLU A 102 -11.83 -8.84 5.39
N LYS A 103 -11.32 -8.83 6.63
CA LYS A 103 -12.14 -9.00 7.84
C LYS A 103 -12.92 -7.74 8.23
N ALA A 104 -12.93 -6.72 7.35
CA ALA A 104 -13.53 -5.40 7.54
C ALA A 104 -13.11 -4.73 8.85
N LEU A 105 -11.90 -5.06 9.34
CA LEU A 105 -11.39 -4.51 10.59
C LEU A 105 -10.76 -3.15 10.40
N LEU A 106 -10.15 -2.88 9.24
CA LEU A 106 -9.36 -1.67 9.03
C LEU A 106 -9.70 -1.02 7.70
N LYS A 107 -9.62 0.32 7.66
CA LYS A 107 -9.57 1.10 6.41
C LYS A 107 -8.14 1.38 5.96
N ARG A 108 -7.18 1.36 6.88
CA ARG A 108 -5.78 1.68 6.61
C ARG A 108 -4.83 1.02 7.63
N VAL A 109 -3.73 0.50 7.11
CA VAL A 109 -2.54 0.14 7.87
C VAL A 109 -1.50 1.25 7.68
N TYR A 110 -0.87 1.66 8.77
CA TYR A 110 0.32 2.53 8.74
C TYR A 110 1.58 1.68 8.94
N TYR A 111 2.59 1.97 8.15
CA TYR A 111 3.92 1.39 8.24
C TYR A 111 4.85 2.45 8.79
N SER A 112 5.74 2.07 9.69
CA SER A 112 6.75 2.96 10.25
C SER A 112 8.08 2.22 10.31
N ALA A 113 9.10 2.76 9.67
CA ALA A 113 10.45 2.20 9.74
C ALA A 113 10.90 2.11 11.20
N TYR A 114 11.50 0.98 11.56
CA TYR A 114 12.11 0.79 12.86
C TYR A 114 13.26 1.79 13.02
N ILE A 115 13.21 2.54 14.12
CA ILE A 115 14.28 3.42 14.57
C ILE A 115 14.83 2.82 15.85
N ALA A 116 16.09 2.42 15.78
CA ALA A 116 16.77 1.80 16.89
C ALA A 116 17.14 2.87 17.93
N VAL A 117 16.40 2.88 19.04
CA VAL A 117 16.65 3.78 20.17
C VAL A 117 17.24 3.06 21.38
N ASN A 118 17.10 1.73 21.43
CA ASN A 118 17.49 0.89 22.57
C ASN A 118 18.35 -0.29 22.10
N ASN A 119 19.30 -0.71 22.93
CA ASN A 119 20.10 -1.92 22.70
C ASN A 119 19.37 -3.14 23.27
N HIS A 120 18.80 -3.98 22.40
CA HIS A 120 18.17 -5.25 22.79
C HIS A 120 18.69 -6.38 21.88
N LYS A 121 19.01 -7.55 22.44
CA LYS A 121 19.65 -8.66 21.72
C LYS A 121 18.85 -9.16 20.50
N HIS A 122 17.53 -8.98 20.54
CA HIS A 122 16.61 -9.42 19.49
C HIS A 122 16.16 -8.29 18.54
N LEU A 123 16.69 -7.08 18.72
CA LEU A 123 16.43 -5.95 17.83
C LEU A 123 17.70 -5.60 17.02
N PRO A 124 17.54 -5.01 15.83
CA PRO A 124 18.66 -4.46 15.08
C PRO A 124 19.45 -3.44 15.94
N VAL A 125 20.77 -3.55 15.90
CA VAL A 125 21.67 -2.69 16.69
C VAL A 125 21.65 -1.27 16.12
N PRO A 126 21.46 -0.22 16.96
CA PRO A 126 21.37 1.17 16.49
C PRO A 126 22.50 1.65 15.60
N GLU A 127 23.73 1.23 15.89
CA GLU A 127 24.94 1.62 15.15
C GLU A 127 25.02 0.99 13.75
N LEU A 128 24.30 -0.11 13.52
CA LEU A 128 24.31 -0.87 12.27
C LEU A 128 23.00 -0.77 11.48
N SER A 129 21.91 -0.32 12.11
CA SER A 129 20.59 -0.26 11.50
C SER A 129 20.21 1.17 11.11
N LYS A 130 20.33 1.51 9.82
CA LYS A 130 19.64 2.67 9.29
C LYS A 130 18.14 2.34 9.16
N PRO A 131 17.22 3.27 9.54
CA PRO A 131 15.79 3.03 9.35
C PRO A 131 15.50 2.72 7.88
N PRO A 132 14.75 1.65 7.57
CA PRO A 132 14.50 1.22 6.20
C PRO A 132 13.40 2.07 5.53
N LEU A 133 13.62 3.38 5.41
CA LEU A 133 12.62 4.35 4.90
C LEU A 133 12.16 4.04 3.47
N LEU A 134 13.04 3.54 2.62
CA LEU A 134 12.66 3.12 1.27
C LEU A 134 11.74 1.90 1.29
N ARG A 135 11.99 0.94 2.18
CA ARG A 135 11.14 -0.25 2.37
C ARG A 135 9.76 0.17 2.88
N GLU A 136 9.70 1.08 3.85
CA GLU A 136 8.44 1.67 4.33
C GLU A 136 7.65 2.32 3.18
N HIS A 137 8.30 3.15 2.37
CA HIS A 137 7.67 3.78 1.21
C HIS A 137 7.16 2.74 0.19
N ARG A 138 7.93 1.68 -0.08
CA ARG A 138 7.49 0.59 -0.97
C ARG A 138 6.27 -0.14 -0.43
N LEU A 139 6.21 -0.41 0.88
CA LEU A 139 5.05 -1.02 1.51
C LEU A 139 3.80 -0.14 1.39
N TYR A 140 3.92 1.18 1.57
CA TYR A 140 2.80 2.09 1.30
C TYR A 140 2.33 2.05 -0.16
N GLN A 141 3.26 1.97 -1.11
CA GLN A 141 2.92 1.85 -2.53
C GLN A 141 2.21 0.52 -2.83
N ALA A 142 2.67 -0.60 -2.24
CA ALA A 142 2.08 -1.92 -2.45
C ALA A 142 0.70 -2.02 -1.78
N ASP A 143 0.55 -1.50 -0.57
CA ASP A 143 -0.72 -1.39 0.14
C ASP A 143 -1.78 -0.59 -0.64
N TRP A 144 -1.34 0.45 -1.35
CA TRP A 144 -2.22 1.21 -2.25
C TRP A 144 -2.73 0.34 -3.41
N LEU A 145 -1.90 -0.57 -3.94
CA LEU A 145 -2.33 -1.51 -4.97
C LEU A 145 -3.39 -2.48 -4.44
N LEU A 146 -3.22 -2.98 -3.21
CA LEU A 146 -4.22 -3.84 -2.56
C LEU A 146 -5.57 -3.13 -2.45
N ARG A 147 -5.58 -1.91 -1.88
CA ARG A 147 -6.82 -1.21 -1.54
C ARG A 147 -7.58 -0.61 -2.72
N PHE A 148 -6.85 -0.17 -3.75
CA PHE A 148 -7.47 0.64 -4.81
C PHE A 148 -7.32 0.05 -6.22
N TYR A 149 -6.34 -0.84 -6.44
CA TYR A 149 -6.08 -1.41 -7.77
C TYR A 149 -6.54 -2.86 -7.91
N GLY A 150 -7.04 -3.48 -6.84
CA GLY A 150 -7.52 -4.86 -6.86
C GLY A 150 -6.41 -5.90 -7.00
N PHE A 151 -5.18 -5.56 -6.62
CA PHE A 151 -4.10 -6.54 -6.51
C PHE A 151 -4.31 -7.41 -5.27
N SER A 152 -3.94 -8.69 -5.37
CA SER A 152 -3.76 -9.54 -4.20
C SER A 152 -2.29 -9.52 -3.74
N TYR A 153 -2.04 -9.82 -2.46
CA TYR A 153 -0.67 -9.77 -1.92
C TYR A 153 0.26 -10.80 -2.57
N ASP A 154 -0.30 -11.98 -2.89
CA ASP A 154 0.35 -13.12 -3.54
C ASP A 154 0.52 -12.94 -5.05
N GLU A 155 -0.18 -11.96 -5.63
CA GLU A 155 0.10 -11.51 -7.00
C GLU A 155 1.30 -10.55 -7.02
N ILE A 156 1.44 -9.66 -6.03
CA ILE A 156 2.54 -8.67 -5.97
C ILE A 156 3.87 -9.36 -5.63
N LEU A 157 3.86 -10.28 -4.67
CA LEU A 157 5.05 -10.96 -4.15
C LEU A 157 4.82 -12.47 -4.01
N SER A 158 5.88 -13.23 -4.27
CA SER A 158 5.96 -14.65 -3.88
C SER A 158 6.31 -14.79 -2.39
N GLU A 159 6.10 -15.99 -1.84
CA GLU A 159 6.40 -16.27 -0.44
C GLU A 159 7.87 -15.97 -0.08
N ASN A 160 8.09 -15.40 1.10
CA ASN A 160 9.41 -14.94 1.60
C ASN A 160 10.08 -13.82 0.77
N GLN A 161 9.38 -13.22 -0.20
CA GLN A 161 9.94 -12.16 -1.03
C GLN A 161 9.78 -10.77 -0.37
N ASN A 162 10.75 -9.90 -0.61
CA ASN A 162 10.69 -8.47 -0.28
C ASN A 162 10.45 -7.61 -1.51
N LEU A 163 9.92 -6.41 -1.31
CA LEU A 163 9.74 -5.42 -2.38
C LEU A 163 11.08 -4.91 -2.89
N ASP A 164 11.14 -4.67 -4.19
CA ASP A 164 12.32 -4.11 -4.83
C ASP A 164 12.53 -2.65 -4.42
N ILE A 165 13.76 -2.31 -4.04
CA ILE A 165 14.11 -0.94 -3.60
C ILE A 165 14.19 0.01 -4.79
N GLN A 166 14.59 -0.47 -5.96
CA GLN A 166 14.77 0.33 -7.18
C GLN A 166 13.44 0.59 -7.91
N PHE A 167 12.56 -0.40 -7.97
CA PHE A 167 11.29 -0.32 -8.71
C PHE A 167 10.08 -0.20 -7.78
N ASP A 168 9.10 0.64 -8.13
CA ASP A 168 7.82 0.63 -7.42
C ASP A 168 7.09 -0.71 -7.60
N PRO A 169 6.25 -1.12 -6.64
CA PRO A 169 5.66 -2.47 -6.62
C PRO A 169 4.89 -2.82 -7.90
N LYS A 170 4.25 -1.83 -8.54
CA LYS A 170 3.51 -2.05 -9.78
C LYS A 170 4.43 -2.26 -10.98
N THR A 171 5.50 -1.47 -11.07
CA THR A 171 6.54 -1.65 -12.09
C THR A 171 7.29 -2.97 -11.87
N PHE A 172 7.63 -3.29 -10.62
CA PHE A 172 8.26 -4.54 -10.25
C PHE A 172 7.40 -5.74 -10.67
N TRP A 173 6.12 -5.73 -10.33
CA TRP A 173 5.16 -6.74 -10.75
C TRP A 173 5.12 -6.89 -12.29
N ALA A 174 5.04 -5.77 -13.02
CA ALA A 174 4.97 -5.80 -14.48
C ALA A 174 6.26 -6.37 -15.12
N LEU A 175 7.43 -6.09 -14.54
CA LEU A 175 8.71 -6.65 -14.97
C LEU A 175 8.83 -8.15 -14.67
N SER A 176 8.24 -8.63 -13.59
CA SER A 176 8.17 -10.05 -13.26
C SER A 176 7.16 -10.80 -14.14
N ASN A 177 6.17 -10.09 -14.68
CA ASN A 177 5.08 -10.66 -15.49
C ASN A 177 5.12 -10.19 -16.95
N LEU A 178 6.31 -10.05 -17.54
CA LEU A 178 6.48 -9.57 -18.92
C LEU A 178 5.75 -10.43 -19.97
N HIS A 179 5.45 -11.69 -19.67
CA HIS A 179 4.67 -12.57 -20.52
C HIS A 179 3.21 -12.10 -20.72
N LEU A 180 2.69 -11.24 -19.84
CA LEU A 180 1.37 -10.61 -19.97
C LEU A 180 1.37 -9.36 -20.85
N PHE A 181 2.56 -8.88 -21.25
CA PHE A 181 2.75 -7.66 -21.99
C PHE A 181 3.26 -7.95 -23.41
N PRO A 182 2.99 -7.06 -24.38
CA PRO A 182 2.30 -5.78 -24.25
C PRO A 182 0.76 -5.90 -24.26
N ILE A 183 0.11 -4.90 -23.67
CA ILE A 183 -1.36 -4.82 -23.60
C ILE A 183 -1.89 -3.76 -24.58
N ASP A 184 -2.86 -4.12 -25.42
CA ASP A 184 -3.54 -3.15 -26.30
C ASP A 184 -4.53 -2.30 -25.50
N VAL A 185 -4.24 -1.00 -25.36
CA VAL A 185 -5.09 -0.05 -24.60
C VAL A 185 -6.48 0.13 -25.20
N ASN A 186 -6.63 -0.17 -26.50
CA ASN A 186 -7.92 -0.05 -27.20
C ASN A 186 -8.84 -1.24 -26.94
N ARG A 187 -8.32 -2.34 -26.38
CA ARG A 187 -9.08 -3.59 -26.17
C ARG A 187 -9.14 -4.00 -24.71
N ALA A 188 -8.07 -3.81 -23.95
CA ALA A 188 -7.94 -4.31 -22.59
C ALA A 188 -9.04 -3.81 -21.64
N PRO A 189 -9.58 -4.66 -20.75
CA PRO A 189 -10.59 -4.22 -19.79
C PRO A 189 -9.96 -3.35 -18.69
N GLN A 190 -10.79 -2.70 -17.87
CA GLN A 190 -10.34 -1.73 -16.86
C GLN A 190 -9.31 -2.34 -15.90
N GLU A 191 -9.59 -3.55 -15.45
CA GLU A 191 -8.85 -4.31 -14.44
C GLU A 191 -7.42 -4.60 -14.92
N ILE A 192 -7.24 -4.77 -16.23
CA ILE A 192 -5.93 -4.97 -16.85
C ILE A 192 -5.24 -3.63 -17.10
N LEU A 193 -5.98 -2.60 -17.54
CA LEU A 193 -5.41 -1.26 -17.76
C LEU A 193 -4.80 -0.68 -16.49
N VAL A 194 -5.47 -0.86 -15.34
CA VAL A 194 -4.96 -0.38 -14.05
C VAL A 194 -3.72 -1.14 -13.59
N ARG A 195 -3.34 -2.27 -14.20
CA ARG A 195 -2.11 -3.00 -13.86
C ARG A 195 -0.88 -2.47 -14.60
N ILE A 196 -1.07 -1.72 -15.68
CA ILE A 196 0.01 -1.19 -16.51
C ILE A 196 0.77 -0.07 -15.76
N PRO A 197 2.10 -0.15 -15.62
CA PRO A 197 2.90 0.93 -15.04
C PRO A 197 2.69 2.27 -15.76
N GLY A 198 2.43 3.33 -14.99
CA GLY A 198 2.12 4.67 -15.54
C GLY A 198 0.63 4.93 -15.82
N ILE A 199 -0.24 3.92 -15.74
CA ILE A 199 -1.70 4.07 -15.91
C ILE A 199 -2.38 3.87 -14.55
N GLY A 200 -2.88 4.95 -13.95
CA GLY A 200 -3.70 4.88 -12.73
C GLY A 200 -5.18 4.63 -13.01
N ILE A 201 -6.00 4.46 -11.95
CA ILE A 201 -7.47 4.24 -12.05
C ILE A 201 -8.14 5.30 -12.94
N ARG A 202 -7.89 6.58 -12.67
CA ARG A 202 -8.42 7.69 -13.48
C ARG A 202 -7.93 7.65 -14.92
N GLY A 203 -6.67 7.23 -15.13
CA GLY A 203 -6.10 7.05 -16.46
C GLY A 203 -6.81 5.94 -17.23
N ALA A 204 -7.02 4.78 -16.60
CA ALA A 204 -7.77 3.66 -17.18
C ALA A 204 -9.20 4.09 -17.55
N LEU A 205 -9.91 4.79 -16.68
CA LEU A 205 -11.26 5.31 -16.99
C LEU A 205 -11.26 6.25 -18.20
N LYS A 206 -10.29 7.16 -18.29
CA LYS A 206 -10.15 8.04 -19.46
C LYS A 206 -9.88 7.27 -20.75
N ILE A 207 -9.04 6.23 -20.71
CA ILE A 207 -8.79 5.35 -21.87
C ILE A 207 -10.10 4.69 -22.31
N LEU A 208 -10.85 4.11 -21.37
CA LEU A 208 -12.12 3.44 -21.67
C LEU A 208 -13.13 4.39 -22.30
N GLN A 209 -13.23 5.62 -21.81
CA GLN A 209 -14.13 6.62 -22.36
C GLN A 209 -13.68 7.06 -23.76
N ALA A 210 -12.39 7.39 -23.93
CA ALA A 210 -11.87 7.94 -25.18
C ALA A 210 -11.88 6.92 -26.33
N ARG A 211 -11.58 5.64 -26.05
CA ARG A 211 -11.52 4.59 -27.08
C ARG A 211 -12.87 4.24 -27.71
N ARG A 212 -13.98 4.71 -27.13
CA ARG A 212 -15.33 4.59 -27.72
C ARG A 212 -15.51 5.46 -28.95
N PHE A 213 -14.77 6.57 -29.04
CA PHE A 213 -14.91 7.55 -30.11
C PHE A 213 -13.83 7.41 -31.19
N LYS A 214 -12.63 6.99 -30.80
CA LYS A 214 -11.53 6.77 -31.75
C LYS A 214 -10.53 5.73 -31.23
N LYS A 215 -9.80 5.11 -32.14
CA LYS A 215 -8.64 4.29 -31.77
C LYS A 215 -7.52 5.19 -31.25
N LEU A 216 -7.09 4.96 -30.02
CA LEU A 216 -6.09 5.78 -29.32
C LEU A 216 -4.67 5.42 -29.77
N CYS A 217 -3.86 6.44 -30.03
CA CYS A 217 -2.41 6.39 -30.28
C CYS A 217 -1.62 6.94 -29.07
N PHE A 218 -0.28 6.97 -29.11
CA PHE A 218 0.52 7.52 -28.00
C PHE A 218 0.24 9.00 -27.74
N GLU A 219 0.07 9.81 -28.78
CA GLU A 219 -0.25 11.24 -28.65
C GLU A 219 -1.56 11.45 -27.88
N ASP A 220 -2.56 10.60 -28.13
CA ASP A 220 -3.83 10.63 -27.42
C ASP A 220 -3.67 10.31 -25.94
N LEU A 221 -2.83 9.33 -25.59
CA LEU A 221 -2.58 8.98 -24.20
C LEU A 221 -1.90 10.14 -23.45
N VAL A 222 -0.95 10.84 -24.08
CA VAL A 222 -0.34 12.05 -23.50
C VAL A 222 -1.40 13.14 -23.29
N ASN A 223 -2.28 13.36 -24.26
CA ASN A 223 -3.38 14.33 -24.15
C ASN A 223 -4.37 13.98 -23.03
N LEU A 224 -4.57 12.68 -22.74
CA LEU A 224 -5.35 12.21 -21.59
C LEU A 224 -4.63 12.37 -20.24
N LYS A 225 -3.42 12.93 -20.25
CA LYS A 225 -2.50 13.06 -19.09
C LYS A 225 -2.00 11.72 -18.57
N ILE A 226 -1.80 10.74 -19.44
CA ILE A 226 -1.22 9.44 -19.09
C ILE A 226 0.29 9.49 -19.32
N SER A 227 1.07 9.09 -18.31
CA SER A 227 2.53 9.16 -18.38
C SER A 227 3.09 8.02 -19.23
N LEU A 228 3.63 8.37 -20.40
CA LEU A 228 4.31 7.41 -21.28
C LEU A 228 5.75 7.11 -20.87
N LYS A 229 6.31 7.74 -19.83
CA LYS A 229 7.68 7.45 -19.36
C LYS A 229 7.86 5.96 -19.12
N LYS A 230 6.93 5.34 -18.38
CA LYS A 230 6.88 3.89 -18.11
C LYS A 230 5.94 3.14 -19.04
N ALA A 231 4.73 3.65 -19.28
CA ALA A 231 3.67 2.89 -19.95
C ALA A 231 4.05 2.42 -21.36
N ARG A 232 4.86 3.19 -22.10
CA ARG A 232 5.29 2.86 -23.48
C ARG A 232 5.97 1.50 -23.64
N TYR A 233 6.56 0.95 -22.57
CA TYR A 233 7.22 -0.36 -22.59
C TYR A 233 6.25 -1.53 -22.42
N PHE A 234 5.03 -1.25 -22.01
CA PHE A 234 4.03 -2.24 -21.60
C PHE A 234 2.78 -2.23 -22.48
N ILE A 235 2.65 -1.31 -23.43
CA ILE A 235 1.40 -1.11 -24.17
C ILE A 235 1.56 -1.11 -25.69
N ILE A 236 0.45 -1.44 -26.36
CA ILE A 236 0.18 -1.13 -27.76
C ILE A 236 -0.91 -0.05 -27.79
N ALA A 237 -0.73 1.00 -28.61
CA ALA A 237 -1.76 2.01 -28.84
C ALA A 237 -1.84 2.35 -30.34
N GLY A 238 -2.91 1.94 -31.01
CA GLY A 238 -3.09 2.28 -32.42
C GLY A 238 -2.17 1.46 -33.32
N LYS A 239 -1.28 2.14 -34.04
CA LYS A 239 -0.12 1.55 -34.75
C LYS A 239 1.18 1.77 -33.97
N ASP A 240 1.13 2.57 -32.90
CA ASP A 240 2.29 2.86 -32.08
C ASP A 240 2.55 1.67 -31.18
N PHE A 241 3.63 0.97 -31.51
CA PHE A 241 4.19 -0.04 -30.65
C PHE A 241 5.70 0.15 -30.62
N HIS A 242 6.24 0.45 -29.44
CA HIS A 242 7.67 0.54 -29.25
C HIS A 242 8.26 -0.87 -29.11
N ARG A 243 8.26 -1.66 -30.20
CA ARG A 243 9.13 -2.83 -30.30
C ARG A 243 10.53 -2.35 -30.66
N SER A 244 11.17 -1.60 -29.77
CA SER A 244 12.62 -1.44 -29.89
C SER A 244 13.23 -2.80 -29.55
N THR A 245 13.30 -3.64 -30.58
CA THR A 245 14.08 -4.86 -30.70
C THR A 245 13.76 -5.94 -29.64
N SER A 246 14.30 -7.13 -29.84
CA SER A 246 14.22 -8.31 -28.97
C SER A 246 14.91 -8.10 -27.60
N LEU A 247 14.61 -7.00 -26.92
CA LEU A 247 15.38 -6.49 -25.81
C LEU A 247 14.79 -6.96 -24.48
N TYR A 248 15.34 -8.10 -24.07
CA TYR A 248 15.54 -8.58 -22.69
C TYR A 248 15.05 -7.65 -21.58
N THR A 249 14.37 -8.24 -20.61
CA THR A 249 14.01 -7.67 -19.30
C THR A 249 15.04 -6.68 -18.74
N GLU A 250 16.33 -6.97 -18.91
CA GLU A 250 17.46 -6.12 -18.49
C GLU A 250 17.48 -4.74 -19.15
N LYS A 251 17.18 -4.61 -20.44
CA LYS A 251 17.16 -3.30 -21.11
C LYS A 251 15.97 -2.46 -20.72
N ILE A 252 14.81 -3.07 -20.48
CA ILE A 252 13.66 -2.36 -19.90
C ILE A 252 14.00 -1.87 -18.49
N LYS A 253 14.61 -2.73 -17.66
CA LYS A 253 15.10 -2.36 -16.33
C LYS A 253 16.07 -1.18 -16.41
N LEU A 254 17.10 -1.25 -17.26
CA LEU A 254 18.07 -0.17 -17.45
C LEU A 254 17.40 1.13 -17.91
N ALA A 255 16.50 1.07 -18.91
CA ALA A 255 15.79 2.25 -19.40
C ALA A 255 14.92 2.90 -18.32
N LEU A 256 14.27 2.10 -17.47
CA LEU A 256 13.47 2.58 -16.34
C LEU A 256 14.34 3.18 -15.23
N ILE A 257 15.50 2.59 -14.95
CA ILE A 257 16.47 3.11 -13.96
C ILE A 257 17.06 4.45 -14.44
N HIS A 258 17.52 4.54 -15.69
CA HIS A 258 18.09 5.77 -16.25
C HIS A 258 17.07 6.92 -16.33
N GLN A 259 15.78 6.62 -16.51
CA GLN A 259 14.71 7.63 -16.45
C GLN A 259 14.34 8.05 -15.02
N GLY A 260 14.71 7.24 -14.03
CA GLY A 260 14.49 7.47 -12.61
C GLY A 260 15.73 7.95 -11.88
N ALA A 261 16.71 8.54 -12.57
CA ALA A 261 17.97 9.03 -12.02
C ALA A 261 17.73 10.19 -11.03
N ASN A 262 17.29 9.80 -9.83
CA ASN A 262 17.38 10.39 -8.51
C ASN A 262 16.36 9.64 -7.64
N ILE A 263 16.75 8.46 -7.12
CA ILE A 263 16.04 7.86 -5.99
C ILE A 263 16.32 8.80 -4.81
N ILE A 264 15.45 9.79 -4.62
CA ILE A 264 15.52 10.69 -3.47
C ILE A 264 15.20 9.82 -2.26
N GLN A 265 16.18 9.64 -1.39
CA GLN A 265 15.95 9.00 -0.10
C GLN A 265 15.01 9.93 0.68
N PRO A 266 13.79 9.49 1.00
CA PRO A 266 12.89 10.35 1.73
C PRO A 266 13.44 10.57 3.14
N THR A 267 13.31 11.79 3.62
CA THR A 267 13.65 12.14 4.99
C THR A 267 12.47 11.84 5.92
N LEU A 268 12.75 11.74 7.22
CA LEU A 268 11.75 11.51 8.28
C LEU A 268 10.60 12.54 8.29
N PHE A 269 10.79 13.70 7.65
CA PHE A 269 9.85 14.83 7.68
C PHE A 269 9.12 15.06 6.35
N ASP A 270 9.38 14.26 5.31
CA ASP A 270 8.76 14.42 3.99
C ASP A 270 7.32 13.87 3.94
N THR A 271 6.48 14.11 4.94
CA THR A 271 5.13 13.54 5.06
C THR A 271 4.16 13.97 3.95
N SER A 272 4.44 15.05 3.22
CA SER A 272 3.58 15.63 2.18
C SER A 272 3.55 14.86 0.85
N ILE A 273 4.40 13.85 0.67
CA ILE A 273 4.39 12.98 -0.52
C ILE A 273 3.62 11.66 -0.25
N TYR A 274 3.32 11.36 1.02
CA TYR A 274 2.82 10.05 1.49
C TYR A 274 1.32 9.96 1.68
N THR A 275 0.61 11.08 1.59
CA THR A 275 -0.83 11.09 1.46
C THR A 275 -1.09 11.36 -0.01
N GLY A 276 -1.62 10.38 -0.74
CA GLY A 276 -2.35 10.65 -1.97
C GLY A 276 -3.62 11.43 -1.64
N GLU A 277 -3.47 12.63 -1.06
CA GLU A 277 -4.48 13.64 -0.90
C GLU A 277 -4.82 14.14 -2.30
N LEU A 278 -5.93 13.62 -2.80
CA LEU A 278 -7.08 14.48 -2.98
C LEU A 278 -8.07 14.18 -1.85
#